data_AF-A0A7C2EIN5-F1
#
_entry.id   AF-A0A7C2EIN5-F1
#
_cell.length_a   1.000
_cell.length_b   1.000
_cell.length_c   1.000
_cell.angle_alpha   90.00
_cell.angle_beta   90.00
_cell.angle_gamma   90.00
#
_symmetry.space_group_name_H-M   'P 1'
#
loop_
_entity.id
_entity.type
_entity.pdbx_description
1 polymer ?
#
loop_
_entity_poly.entity_id
_entity_poly.type
_entity_poly.pdbx_seq_one_letter_code
_entity_poly.pdbx_strand_id
1 'polypeptide(L)'
;MQEKEKLNKQAQKYIASLAATALDLWRKACEYDNIPPESKFVVFSADNPYVLFYNRILTELQEARQQYAASGYVGLTIKGRW
;
A
#
# COMPACT_ATOMS: atom_id res chain seq x y z
N MET A 1 2.77 9.89 -26.92
CA MET A 1 1.44 9.79 -26.27
C MET A 1 1.21 8.42 -25.62
N GLN A 2 1.58 7.30 -26.27
CA GLN A 2 1.39 5.94 -25.74
C GLN A 2 2.20 5.62 -24.46
N GLU A 3 3.39 6.18 -24.27
CA GLU A 3 4.23 5.91 -23.09
C GLU A 3 3.67 6.49 -21.80
N LYS A 4 3.13 7.72 -21.85
CA LYS A 4 2.47 8.34 -20.69
C LYS A 4 1.27 7.53 -20.23
N GLU A 5 0.49 6.99 -21.16
CA GLU A 5 -0.65 6.15 -20.86
C GLU A 5 -0.23 4.80 -20.24
N LYS A 6 0.86 4.19 -20.73
CA LYS A 6 1.45 2.99 -20.14
C LYS A 6 1.94 3.24 -18.71
N LEU A 7 2.66 4.33 -18.48
CA LEU A 7 3.14 4.72 -17.15
C LEU A 7 1.99 4.95 -16.17
N ASN A 8 0.93 5.63 -16.62
CA ASN A 8 -0.27 5.84 -15.82
C ASN A 8 -0.94 4.50 -15.45
N LYS A 9 -1.17 3.61 -16.43
CA LYS A 9 -1.73 2.27 -16.18
C LYS A 9 -0.86 1.47 -15.21
N GLN A 10 0.46 1.58 -15.31
CA GLN A 10 1.39 0.89 -14.41
C GLN A 10 1.30 1.45 -12.98
N ALA A 11 1.24 2.76 -12.82
CA ALA A 11 1.06 3.40 -11.52
C ALA A 11 -0.26 2.98 -10.85
N GLN A 12 -1.37 2.97 -11.60
CA GLN A 12 -2.66 2.51 -11.11
C GLN A 12 -2.63 1.04 -10.68
N LYS A 13 -2.02 0.17 -11.48
CA LYS A 13 -1.83 -1.25 -11.13
C LYS A 13 -1.00 -1.42 -9.87
N TYR A 14 0.07 -0.65 -9.71
CA TYR A 14 0.91 -0.69 -8.53
C TYR A 14 0.14 -0.28 -7.27
N ILE A 15 -0.58 0.84 -7.30
CA ILE A 15 -1.43 1.29 -6.19
C ILE A 15 -2.50 0.24 -5.85
N ALA A 16 -3.13 -0.35 -6.87
CA ALA A 16 -4.12 -1.41 -6.68
C ALA A 16 -3.52 -2.65 -6.00
N SER A 17 -2.31 -3.05 -6.38
CA SER A 17 -1.61 -4.16 -5.73
C SER A 17 -1.27 -3.87 -4.26
N LEU A 18 -0.80 -2.66 -3.94
CA LEU A 18 -0.54 -2.25 -2.55
C LEU A 18 -1.82 -2.28 -1.71
N ALA A 19 -2.94 -1.78 -2.26
CA ALA A 19 -4.23 -1.82 -1.59
C ALA A 19 -4.74 -3.26 -1.34
N ALA A 20 -4.56 -4.16 -2.31
CA ALA A 20 -4.92 -5.57 -2.16
C ALA A 20 -4.06 -6.25 -1.08
N THR A 21 -2.74 -6.00 -1.08
CA THR A 21 -1.82 -6.51 -0.05
C THR A 21 -2.17 -5.97 1.34
N ALA A 22 -2.51 -4.68 1.45
CA ALA A 22 -2.95 -4.10 2.72
C ALA A 22 -4.19 -4.81 3.27
N LEU A 23 -5.18 -5.09 2.40
CA LEU A 23 -6.41 -5.79 2.78
C LEU A 23 -6.15 -7.24 3.22
N ASP A 24 -5.26 -7.95 2.55
CA ASP A 24 -4.88 -9.32 2.93
C ASP A 24 -4.17 -9.35 4.29
N LEU A 25 -3.22 -8.43 4.51
CA LEU A 25 -2.51 -8.30 5.78
C LEU A 25 -3.44 -7.89 6.92
N TRP A 26 -4.40 -6.99 6.67
CA TRP A 26 -5.43 -6.64 7.64
C TRP A 26 -6.26 -7.86 8.07
N ARG A 27 -6.73 -8.65 7.11
CA ARG A 27 -7.51 -9.87 7.41
C ARG A 27 -6.70 -10.86 8.25
N LYS A 28 -5.43 -11.07 7.91
CA LYS A 28 -4.52 -11.95 8.68
C LYS A 28 -4.24 -11.42 10.09
N ALA A 29 -4.05 -10.10 10.23
CA ALA A 29 -3.89 -9.49 11.55
C ALA A 29 -5.16 -9.65 12.40
N CYS A 30 -6.34 -9.43 11.80
CA CYS A 30 -7.62 -9.65 12.46
C CYS A 30 -7.84 -11.11 12.85
N GLU A 31 -7.52 -12.06 11.96
CA GLU A 31 -7.63 -13.50 12.24
C GLU A 31 -6.74 -13.92 13.41
N TYR A 32 -5.49 -13.44 13.45
CA TYR A 32 -4.56 -13.72 14.56
C TYR A 32 -5.13 -13.31 15.92
N ASP A 33 -5.76 -12.12 15.99
CA ASP A 33 -6.34 -11.57 17.21
C ASP A 33 -7.82 -11.93 17.44
N ASN A 34 -8.40 -12.82 16.60
CA ASN A 34 -9.82 -13.19 16.63
C ASN A 34 -10.77 -11.98 16.54
N ILE A 35 -10.39 -10.99 15.75
CA ILE A 35 -11.16 -9.76 15.50
C ILE A 35 -11.95 -9.95 14.17
N PRO A 36 -13.24 -9.57 14.11
CA PRO A 36 -13.96 -9.56 12.84
C PRO A 36 -13.32 -8.57 11.84
N PRO A 37 -13.03 -8.97 10.59
CA PRO A 37 -12.28 -8.15 9.63
C PRO A 37 -12.99 -6.86 9.18
N GLU A 38 -14.30 -6.74 9.41
CA GLU A 38 -15.10 -5.54 9.19
C GLU A 38 -14.97 -4.51 10.32
N SER A 39 -14.31 -4.85 11.42
CA SER A 39 -14.10 -3.97 12.56
C SER A 39 -13.36 -2.70 12.16
N LYS A 40 -13.66 -1.60 12.85
CA LYS A 40 -12.99 -0.30 12.67
C LYS A 40 -12.34 0.09 13.99
N PHE A 41 -11.15 0.71 13.93
CA PHE A 41 -10.41 1.17 15.12
C PHE A 41 -10.01 0.03 16.08
N VAL A 42 -9.23 -0.92 15.55
CA VAL A 42 -8.74 -2.06 16.32
C VAL A 42 -7.36 -1.75 16.93
N VAL A 43 -7.09 -2.32 18.09
CA VAL A 43 -5.74 -2.39 18.66
C VAL A 43 -5.33 -3.84 18.62
N PHE A 44 -4.33 -4.15 17.80
CA PHE A 44 -3.80 -5.51 17.67
C PHE A 44 -2.87 -5.85 18.83
N SER A 45 -2.70 -7.14 19.08
CA SER A 45 -1.74 -7.62 20.08
C SER A 45 -0.30 -7.27 19.68
N ALA A 46 0.60 -7.17 20.67
CA ALA A 46 1.99 -6.80 20.42
C ALA A 46 2.78 -7.92 19.70
N ASP A 47 2.35 -9.17 19.82
CA ASP A 47 2.95 -10.35 19.21
C ASP A 47 2.42 -10.65 17.80
N ASN A 48 1.42 -9.93 17.31
CA ASN A 48 0.84 -10.11 15.99
C ASN A 48 1.84 -9.72 14.88
N PRO A 49 2.41 -10.69 14.14
CA PRO A 49 3.50 -10.42 13.20
C PRO A 49 3.02 -9.67 11.96
N TYR A 50 1.72 -9.73 11.64
CA TYR A 50 1.14 -9.13 10.45
C TYR A 50 1.02 -7.61 10.56
N VAL A 51 0.94 -7.07 11.78
CA VAL A 51 0.79 -5.64 12.05
C VAL A 51 1.98 -4.83 11.51
N LEU A 52 3.20 -5.35 11.68
CA LEU A 52 4.41 -4.72 11.18
C LEU A 52 4.34 -4.54 9.65
N PHE A 53 3.99 -5.61 8.94
CA PHE A 53 3.90 -5.60 7.48
C PHE A 53 2.71 -4.75 7.01
N TYR A 54 1.58 -4.84 7.69
CA TYR A 54 0.39 -4.03 7.38
C TYR A 54 0.71 -2.54 7.46
N ASN A 55 1.32 -2.10 8.56
CA ASN A 55 1.71 -0.71 8.76
C ASN A 55 2.68 -0.22 7.68
N ARG A 56 3.69 -1.03 7.34
CA ARG A 56 4.63 -0.71 6.26
C ARG A 56 3.91 -0.54 4.92
N ILE A 57 3.03 -1.47 4.56
CA ILE A 57 2.29 -1.40 3.29
C ILE A 57 1.33 -0.21 3.26
N LEU A 58 0.72 0.18 4.39
CA LEU A 58 -0.08 1.40 4.46
C LEU A 58 0.76 2.66 4.18
N THR A 59 1.97 2.74 4.74
CA THR A 59 2.91 3.84 4.44
C THR A 59 3.25 3.87 2.95
N GLU A 60 3.66 2.73 2.38
CA GLU A 60 4.00 2.65 0.94
C GLU A 60 2.79 2.98 0.05
N LEU A 61 1.59 2.56 0.41
CA LEU A 61 0.35 2.89 -0.29
C LEU A 61 0.04 4.40 -0.23
N GLN A 62 0.24 5.02 0.93
CA GLN A 62 0.04 6.46 1.10
C GLN A 62 1.03 7.26 0.24
N GLU A 63 2.31 6.91 0.28
CA GLU A 63 3.35 7.54 -0.54
C GLU A 63 3.07 7.36 -2.04
N ALA A 64 2.67 6.16 -2.46
CA ALA A 64 2.30 5.87 -3.85
C ALA A 64 1.13 6.75 -4.32
N ARG A 65 0.09 6.91 -3.49
CA ARG A 65 -1.05 7.78 -3.80
C ARG A 65 -0.63 9.25 -3.91
N GLN A 66 0.24 9.72 -3.01
CA GLN A 66 0.74 11.10 -3.05
C GLN A 66 1.59 11.36 -4.30
N GLN A 67 2.52 10.46 -4.63
CA GLN A 67 3.34 10.56 -5.85
C GLN A 67 2.48 10.56 -7.11
N TYR A 68 1.49 9.65 -7.17
CA TYR A 68 0.55 9.60 -8.28
C TYR A 68 -0.28 10.88 -8.42
N ALA A 69 -0.77 11.44 -7.32
CA ALA A 69 -1.52 12.69 -7.35
C ALA A 69 -0.66 13.89 -7.79
N ALA A 70 0.61 13.92 -7.40
CA ALA A 70 1.53 15.00 -7.74
C ALA A 70 2.04 14.93 -9.19
N SER A 71 2.31 13.73 -9.70
CA SER A 71 3.07 13.57 -10.95
C SER A 71 2.45 12.60 -11.96
N GLY A 72 1.46 11.79 -11.56
CA GLY A 72 0.82 10.79 -12.42
C GLY A 72 1.62 9.50 -12.61
N TYR A 73 2.73 9.34 -11.89
CA TYR A 73 3.59 8.15 -11.88
C TYR A 73 4.08 7.84 -10.47
N VAL A 74 4.41 6.56 -10.21
CA VAL A 74 4.85 6.05 -8.91
C VAL A 74 6.08 5.17 -9.11
N GLY A 75 7.04 5.23 -8.17
CA GLY A 75 8.22 4.34 -8.19
C GLY A 75 9.33 4.77 -9.15
N LEU A 76 9.30 6.00 -9.65
CA LEU A 76 10.40 6.57 -10.43
C LEU A 76 11.39 7.25 -9.49
N THR A 77 12.47 6.56 -9.14
CA THR A 77 13.66 7.21 -8.57
C THR A 77 14.41 7.88 -9.72
N ILE A 78 14.25 9.21 -9.88
CA ILE A 78 15.17 9.97 -10.73
C ILE A 78 16.51 9.92 -10.01
N LYS A 79 17.45 9.10 -10.48
CA LYS A 79 18.84 9.17 -10.01
C LYS A 79 19.38 10.56 -10.35
N GLY A 80 19.36 11.45 -9.37
CA GLY A 80 20.05 12.73 -9.46
C GLY A 80 21.54 12.45 -9.67
N ARG A 81 22.06 12.88 -10.81
CA ARG A 81 23.50 12.97 -11.06
C ARG A 81 23.95 14.24 -10.34
N TRP A 82 24.45 14.10 -9.12
CA TRP A 82 25.24 15.14 -8.46
C TRP A 82 26.65 15.13 -9.05
#